data_AF-A0A7W1D7E8-F1
#
_entry.id   AF-A0A7W1D7E8-F1
#
_cell.length_a   1.000
_cell.length_b   1.000
_cell.length_c   1.000
_cell.angle_alpha   90.00
_cell.angle_beta   90.00
_cell.angle_gamma   90.00
#
_symmetry.space_group_name_H-M   'P 1'
#
loop_
_entity.id
_entity.type
_entity.pdbx_description
1 polymer ?
#
loop_
_entity_poly.entity_id
_entity_poly.type
_entity_poly.pdbx_seq_one_letter_code
_entity_poly.pdbx_strand_id
1 'polypeptide(L)'
;GAGFLAGSIALVGFGFDSMIEAFAASVVVWQLKGSSSEEREHRALRMIAVTFFVLAAYVTLESVRDLLSHEEPSQSTVGIVLAIVSLIVMPTLGWLKRKTGEAMNSRVLIADSAETFLCSWLSGILLLGLVLNATVGWWWADPVAALGIAWLALREGREAWSGEHDDE
;
A
#
# COMPACT_ATOMS: atom_id res chain seq x y z
N GLY A 1 17.19 0.12 -16.35
CA GLY A 1 16.63 1.10 -17.32
C GLY A 1 15.75 0.42 -18.34
N ALA A 2 14.53 0.02 -17.97
CA ALA A 2 13.52 -0.51 -18.92
C ALA A 2 12.09 0.00 -18.64
N GLY A 3 11.87 0.83 -17.62
CA GLY A 3 10.57 1.48 -17.35
C GLY A 3 10.48 2.94 -17.81
N PHE A 4 11.59 3.56 -18.23
CA PHE A 4 11.65 5.00 -18.54
C PHE A 4 11.25 5.36 -19.99
N LEU A 5 11.00 4.37 -20.86
CA LEU A 5 10.70 4.62 -22.28
C LEU A 5 9.26 4.25 -22.70
N ALA A 6 8.43 3.79 -21.77
CA ALA A 6 6.99 3.71 -21.98
C ALA A 6 6.33 4.66 -20.98
N GLY A 7 5.81 5.80 -21.45
CA GLY A 7 5.13 6.81 -20.64
C GLY A 7 3.81 6.29 -20.06
N SER A 8 3.87 5.25 -19.23
CA SER A 8 2.72 4.61 -18.59
C SER A 8 2.73 4.97 -17.12
N ILE A 9 1.79 5.84 -16.75
CA ILE A 9 1.51 6.25 -15.36
C ILE A 9 1.41 5.03 -14.44
N ALA A 10 0.83 3.93 -14.94
CA ALA A 10 0.74 2.65 -14.24
C ALA A 10 2.10 2.04 -13.83
N LEU A 11 3.16 2.18 -14.64
CA LEU A 11 4.50 1.69 -14.27
C LEU A 11 5.16 2.58 -13.22
N VAL A 12 4.88 3.88 -13.23
CA VAL A 12 5.37 4.81 -12.21
C VAL A 12 4.70 4.52 -10.88
N GLY A 13 3.37 4.32 -10.87
CA GLY A 13 2.61 3.93 -9.67
C GLY A 13 3.07 2.58 -9.10
N PHE A 14 3.21 1.56 -9.95
CA PHE A 14 3.73 0.25 -9.52
C PHE A 14 5.17 0.32 -8.98
N GLY A 15 6.03 1.13 -9.63
CA GLY A 15 7.40 1.34 -9.16
C GLY A 15 7.47 2.05 -7.80
N PHE A 16 6.55 2.98 -7.56
CA PHE A 16 6.42 3.66 -6.28
C PHE A 16 5.96 2.69 -5.19
N ASP A 17 4.91 1.91 -5.44
CA ASP A 17 4.42 0.87 -4.54
C ASP A 17 5.51 -0.14 -4.15
N SER A 18 6.23 -0.67 -5.14
CA SER A 18 7.36 -1.59 -4.92
C SER A 18 8.47 -0.98 -4.05
N MET A 19 8.73 0.33 -4.18
CA MET A 19 9.74 1.01 -3.37
C MET A 19 9.30 1.12 -1.91
N ILE A 20 8.03 1.41 -1.67
CA ILE A 20 7.45 1.46 -0.33
C ILE A 20 7.54 0.08 0.33
N GLU A 21 7.10 -0.98 -0.34
CA GLU A 21 7.17 -2.35 0.19
C GLU A 21 8.61 -2.81 0.45
N ALA A 22 9.54 -2.51 -0.46
CA ALA A 22 10.95 -2.85 -0.26
C ALA A 22 11.56 -2.12 0.94
N PHE A 23 11.16 -0.88 1.18
CA PHE A 23 11.57 -0.13 2.37
C PHE A 23 10.98 -0.74 3.65
N ALA A 24 9.68 -1.03 3.68
CA ALA A 24 9.01 -1.66 4.83
C ALA A 24 9.65 -3.01 5.17
N ALA A 25 9.89 -3.87 4.17
CA ALA A 25 10.58 -5.14 4.35
C ALA A 25 12.01 -4.96 4.88
N SER A 26 12.73 -3.93 4.44
CA SER A 26 14.08 -3.62 4.94
C SER A 26 14.05 -3.21 6.41
N VAL A 27 13.04 -2.42 6.82
CA VAL A 27 12.81 -2.02 8.21
C VAL A 27 12.54 -3.23 9.09
N VAL A 28 11.67 -4.13 8.64
CA VAL A 28 11.36 -5.39 9.35
C VAL A 28 12.63 -6.24 9.52
N VAL A 29 13.38 -6.47 8.44
CA VAL A 29 14.63 -7.27 8.48
C VAL A 29 15.66 -6.62 9.39
N TRP A 30 15.79 -5.29 9.36
CA TRP A 30 16.65 -4.57 10.27
C TRP A 30 16.21 -4.81 11.71
N GLN A 31 14.93 -4.63 12.04
CA GLN A 31 14.40 -4.78 13.39
C GLN A 31 14.66 -6.20 13.93
N LEU A 32 14.32 -7.23 13.16
CA LEU A 32 14.47 -8.65 13.54
C LEU A 32 15.93 -9.09 13.73
N LYS A 33 16.90 -8.44 13.06
CA LYS A 33 18.34 -8.75 13.21
C LYS A 33 18.97 -8.15 14.46
N GLY A 34 18.32 -7.16 15.08
CA GLY A 34 18.88 -6.47 16.26
C GLY A 34 18.52 -7.15 17.57
N SER A 35 19.08 -6.64 18.67
CA SER A 35 18.62 -7.02 20.00
C SER A 35 17.16 -6.58 20.20
N SER A 36 16.38 -7.44 20.87
CA SER A 36 15.00 -7.17 21.27
C SER A 36 14.98 -5.99 22.25
N SER A 37 14.80 -4.78 21.73
CA SER A 37 14.69 -3.55 22.51
C SER A 37 13.48 -2.79 22.04
N GLU A 38 12.69 -2.30 23.00
CA GLU A 38 11.49 -1.49 22.76
C GLU A 38 11.81 -0.27 21.88
N GLU A 39 12.94 0.40 22.12
CA GLU A 39 13.38 1.55 21.31
C GLU A 39 13.57 1.23 19.81
N ARG A 40 14.01 0.01 19.47
CA ARG A 40 14.15 -0.41 18.06
C ARG A 40 12.81 -0.78 17.47
N GLU A 41 11.94 -1.40 18.26
CA GLU A 41 10.58 -1.71 17.86
C GLU A 41 9.79 -0.43 17.57
N HIS A 42 9.81 0.56 18.47
CA HIS A 42 9.18 1.86 18.27
C HIS A 42 9.74 2.59 17.05
N ARG A 43 11.08 2.57 16.85
CA ARG A 43 11.68 3.15 15.64
C ARG A 43 11.20 2.45 14.37
N ALA A 44 11.09 1.13 14.38
CA ALA A 44 10.59 0.37 13.24
C ALA A 44 9.11 0.67 12.96
N LEU A 45 8.27 0.72 14.00
CA LEU A 45 6.86 1.11 13.88
C LEU A 45 6.70 2.52 13.32
N ARG A 46 7.49 3.50 13.77
CA ARG A 46 7.48 4.86 13.18
C ARG A 46 7.92 4.87 11.72
N MET A 47 8.92 4.06 11.34
CA MET A 47 9.33 3.97 9.94
C MET A 47 8.24 3.34 9.06
N ILE A 48 7.50 2.35 9.55
CA ILE A 48 6.32 1.77 8.88
C ILE A 48 5.15 2.78 8.87
N ALA A 49 4.93 3.54 9.94
CA ALA A 49 3.91 4.58 9.94
C ALA A 49 4.15 5.63 8.84
N VAL A 50 5.42 5.98 8.58
CA VAL A 50 5.79 6.86 7.48
C VAL A 50 5.40 6.27 6.11
N THR A 51 5.54 4.95 5.90
CA THR A 51 5.15 4.33 4.62
C THR A 51 3.64 4.45 4.38
N PHE A 52 2.82 4.19 5.40
CA PHE A 52 1.38 4.41 5.34
C PHE A 52 0.99 5.86 5.00
N PHE A 53 1.66 6.85 5.61
CA PHE A 53 1.40 8.25 5.31
C PHE A 53 1.81 8.64 3.89
N VAL A 54 2.93 8.12 3.41
CA VAL A 54 3.39 8.31 2.04
C VAL A 54 2.40 7.69 1.05
N LEU A 55 1.95 6.46 1.30
CA LEU A 55 0.93 5.78 0.50
C LEU A 55 -0.38 6.58 0.46
N ALA A 56 -0.87 7.01 1.62
CA ALA A 56 -2.09 7.80 1.71
C ALA A 56 -2.00 9.13 0.94
N ALA A 57 -0.88 9.84 1.06
CA ALA A 57 -0.65 11.09 0.36
C ALA A 57 -0.61 10.87 -1.16
N TYR A 58 0.10 9.83 -1.61
CA TYR A 58 0.19 9.46 -3.02
C TYR A 58 -1.19 9.15 -3.61
N VAL A 59 -1.94 8.24 -2.99
CA VAL A 59 -3.28 7.84 -3.46
C VAL A 59 -4.25 9.02 -3.44
N THR A 60 -4.18 9.89 -2.43
CA THR A 60 -5.04 11.08 -2.36
C THR A 60 -4.75 12.04 -3.51
N LEU A 61 -3.47 12.30 -3.79
CA LEU A 61 -3.08 13.19 -4.89
C LEU A 61 -3.50 12.63 -6.25
N GLU A 62 -3.34 11.33 -6.47
CA GLU A 62 -3.77 10.65 -7.71
C GLU A 62 -5.29 10.70 -7.86
N SER A 63 -6.04 10.30 -6.82
CA SER A 63 -7.51 10.31 -6.84
C SER A 63 -8.10 11.71 -7.06
N VAL A 64 -7.52 12.75 -6.46
CA VAL A 64 -7.96 14.14 -6.65
C VAL A 64 -7.64 14.61 -8.07
N ARG A 65 -6.50 14.23 -8.65
CA ARG A 65 -6.16 14.55 -10.03
C ARG A 65 -7.18 13.92 -10.98
N ASP A 66 -7.45 12.63 -10.85
CA ASP A 66 -8.40 11.90 -11.69
C ASP A 66 -9.81 12.50 -11.62
N LEU A 67 -10.25 12.90 -10.42
CA LEU A 67 -11.54 13.58 -10.24
C LEU A 67 -11.61 14.95 -10.92
N LEU A 68 -10.51 15.70 -10.94
CA LEU A 68 -10.46 17.04 -11.52
C LEU A 68 -10.26 17.01 -13.04
N SER A 69 -9.44 16.10 -13.55
CA SER A 69 -9.13 15.98 -14.97
C SER A 69 -10.23 15.29 -15.77
N HIS A 70 -11.17 14.59 -15.11
CA HIS A 70 -12.11 13.65 -15.76
C HIS A 70 -11.37 12.68 -16.69
N GLU A 71 -10.09 12.39 -16.41
CA GLU A 71 -9.31 11.49 -17.25
C GLU A 71 -9.90 10.08 -17.12
N GLU A 72 -10.25 9.50 -18.26
CA GLU A 72 -10.51 8.08 -18.32
C GLU A 72 -9.23 7.33 -17.92
N PRO A 73 -9.31 6.30 -17.06
CA PRO A 73 -8.13 5.55 -16.63
C PRO A 73 -7.32 5.11 -17.85
N SER A 74 -6.05 5.53 -17.94
CA SER A 74 -5.21 5.14 -19.07
C SER A 74 -5.05 3.61 -19.04
N GLN A 75 -5.72 2.92 -19.97
CA GLN A 75 -5.78 1.46 -19.99
C GLN A 75 -4.44 0.90 -20.46
N SER A 76 -3.54 0.60 -19.52
CA SER A 76 -2.31 -0.13 -19.80
C SER A 76 -2.56 -1.62 -19.57
N THR A 77 -2.55 -2.43 -20.64
CA THR A 77 -2.66 -3.89 -20.54
C THR A 77 -1.65 -4.47 -19.55
N VAL A 78 -0.45 -3.88 -19.48
CA VAL A 78 0.58 -4.25 -18.51
C VAL A 78 0.14 -3.94 -17.08
N GLY A 79 -0.44 -2.76 -16.85
CA GLY A 79 -0.98 -2.37 -15.53
C GLY A 79 -2.10 -3.31 -15.06
N ILE A 80 -3.00 -3.71 -15.96
CA ILE A 80 -4.08 -4.67 -15.65
C ILE A 80 -3.51 -6.02 -15.24
N VAL A 81 -2.56 -6.55 -16.02
CA VAL A 81 -1.92 -7.84 -15.70
C VAL A 81 -1.20 -7.76 -14.35
N LEU A 82 -0.46 -6.68 -14.08
CA LEU A 82 0.23 -6.48 -12.82
C LEU A 82 -0.75 -6.39 -11.64
N ALA A 83 -1.85 -5.66 -11.80
CA ALA A 83 -2.88 -5.57 -10.78
C ALA A 83 -3.53 -6.93 -10.48
N ILE A 84 -3.82 -7.74 -11.52
CA ILE A 84 -4.37 -9.10 -11.34
C ILE A 84 -3.38 -9.99 -10.59
N VAL A 85 -2.10 -9.96 -10.97
CA VAL A 85 -1.06 -10.73 -10.30
C VAL A 85 -0.92 -10.28 -8.84
N SER A 86 -0.88 -8.96 -8.60
CA SER A 86 -0.81 -8.37 -7.26
C SER A 86 -1.99 -8.81 -6.38
N LEU A 87 -3.20 -8.83 -6.94
CA LEU A 87 -4.41 -9.26 -6.23
C LEU A 87 -4.38 -10.73 -5.77
N ILE A 88 -3.52 -11.56 -6.35
CA ILE A 88 -3.34 -12.96 -5.95
C ILE A 88 -2.15 -13.10 -4.99
N VAL A 89 -1.02 -12.48 -5.35
CA VAL A 89 0.25 -12.64 -4.63
C VAL A 89 0.24 -11.88 -3.30
N MET A 90 -0.18 -10.62 -3.29
CA MET A 90 -0.08 -9.75 -2.12
C MET A 90 -0.95 -10.22 -0.94
N PRO A 91 -2.22 -10.65 -1.10
CA PRO A 91 -3.00 -11.18 0.03
C PRO A 91 -2.36 -12.41 0.66
N THR A 92 -1.77 -13.27 -0.19
CA THR A 92 -1.08 -14.47 0.27
C THR A 92 0.15 -14.07 1.10
N LEU A 93 0.93 -13.10 0.63
CA LEU A 93 2.08 -12.56 1.36
C LEU A 93 1.67 -11.86 2.65
N GLY A 94 0.64 -11.00 2.63
CA GLY A 94 0.11 -10.33 3.80
C GLY A 94 -0.36 -11.33 4.87
N TRP A 95 -1.05 -12.40 4.46
CA TRP A 95 -1.47 -13.46 5.37
C TRP A 95 -0.29 -14.21 6.00
N LEU A 96 0.72 -14.55 5.20
CA LEU A 96 1.94 -15.20 5.69
C LEU A 96 2.70 -14.29 6.67
N LYS A 97 2.89 -13.02 6.33
CA LYS A 97 3.51 -12.01 7.20
C LYS A 97 2.76 -11.89 8.52
N ARG A 98 1.42 -11.76 8.47
CA ARG A 98 0.57 -11.64 9.65
C ARG A 98 0.71 -12.85 10.56
N LYS A 99 0.60 -14.05 10.01
CA LYS A 99 0.74 -15.31 10.75
C LYS A 99 2.12 -15.44 11.41
N THR A 100 3.17 -15.08 10.69
CA THR A 100 4.54 -15.11 11.23
C THR A 100 4.73 -14.02 12.29
N GLY A 101 4.15 -12.84 12.11
CA GLY A 101 4.17 -11.75 13.10
C GLY A 101 3.51 -12.14 14.41
N GLU A 102 2.34 -12.77 14.34
CA GLU A 102 1.63 -13.30 15.52
C GLU A 102 2.42 -14.42 16.21
N ALA A 103 3.01 -15.34 15.45
CA ALA A 103 3.84 -16.41 15.99
C ALA A 103 5.12 -15.91 16.67
N MET A 104 5.69 -14.79 16.19
CA MET A 104 6.88 -14.17 16.76
C MET A 104 6.58 -13.05 17.76
N ASN A 105 5.31 -12.75 18.02
CA ASN A 105 4.87 -11.59 18.81
C ASN A 105 5.48 -10.26 18.34
N SER A 106 5.67 -10.10 17.02
CA SER A 106 6.31 -8.92 16.42
C SER A 106 5.27 -7.94 15.91
N ARG A 107 5.07 -6.81 16.63
CA ARG A 107 4.14 -5.75 16.21
C ARG A 107 4.56 -5.12 14.87
N VAL A 108 5.87 -5.04 14.63
CA VAL A 108 6.48 -4.50 13.40
C VAL A 108 6.13 -5.35 12.18
N LEU A 109 6.24 -6.68 12.27
CA LEU A 109 5.88 -7.56 11.16
C LEU A 109 4.35 -7.60 10.94
N ILE A 110 3.58 -7.44 12.01
CA ILE A 110 2.13 -7.29 11.94
C ILE A 110 1.75 -5.99 11.19
N ALA A 111 2.41 -4.87 11.48
CA ALA A 111 2.18 -3.61 10.80
C ALA A 111 2.55 -3.67 9.30
N ASP A 112 3.70 -4.25 8.96
CA ASP A 112 4.11 -4.49 7.56
C ASP A 112 3.12 -5.41 6.81
N SER A 113 2.47 -6.35 7.50
CA SER A 113 1.42 -7.17 6.88
C SER A 113 0.18 -6.37 6.48
N ALA A 114 -0.21 -5.37 7.28
CA ALA A 114 -1.37 -4.52 7.00
C ALA A 114 -1.12 -3.65 5.77
N GLU A 115 0.10 -3.15 5.60
CA GLU A 115 0.52 -2.41 4.41
C GLU A 115 0.38 -3.24 3.14
N THR A 116 0.93 -4.46 3.12
CA THR A 116 0.78 -5.39 2.00
C THR A 116 -0.69 -5.69 1.68
N PHE A 117 -1.56 -5.79 2.70
CA PHE A 117 -2.99 -5.93 2.46
C PHE A 117 -3.59 -4.69 1.79
N LEU A 118 -3.31 -3.48 2.28
CA LEU A 118 -3.84 -2.24 1.69
C LEU A 118 -3.47 -2.11 0.20
N CYS A 119 -2.24 -2.42 -0.18
CA CYS A 119 -1.81 -2.40 -1.58
C CYS A 119 -2.62 -3.38 -2.45
N SER A 120 -2.98 -4.53 -1.89
CA SER A 120 -3.87 -5.48 -2.56
C SER A 120 -5.30 -4.93 -2.72
N TRP A 121 -5.86 -4.32 -1.66
CA TRP A 121 -7.17 -3.68 -1.74
C TRP A 121 -7.21 -2.55 -2.77
N LEU A 122 -6.15 -1.72 -2.84
CA LEU A 122 -5.98 -0.70 -3.87
C LEU A 122 -6.01 -1.33 -5.27
N SER A 123 -5.20 -2.37 -5.50
CA SER A 123 -5.18 -3.07 -6.79
C SER A 123 -6.55 -3.66 -7.16
N GLY A 124 -7.28 -4.20 -6.19
CA GLY A 124 -8.61 -4.78 -6.39
C GLY A 124 -9.66 -3.74 -6.72
N ILE A 125 -9.64 -2.60 -6.01
CA ILE A 125 -10.54 -1.47 -6.26
C ILE A 125 -10.27 -0.87 -7.64
N LEU A 126 -9.00 -0.66 -8.00
CA LEU A 126 -8.61 -0.17 -9.32
C LEU A 126 -9.11 -1.08 -10.45
N LEU A 127 -8.92 -2.40 -10.31
CA LEU A 127 -9.43 -3.36 -11.28
C LEU A 127 -10.96 -3.35 -11.38
N LEU A 128 -11.64 -3.26 -10.25
CA LEU A 128 -13.09 -3.17 -10.22
C LEU A 128 -13.58 -1.86 -10.87
N GLY A 129 -12.92 -0.74 -10.56
CA GLY A 129 -13.15 0.57 -11.15
C GLY A 129 -12.99 0.55 -12.67
N LEU A 130 -11.94 -0.08 -13.18
CA LEU A 130 -11.73 -0.29 -14.62
C LEU A 130 -12.87 -1.08 -15.27
N VAL A 131 -13.29 -2.19 -14.66
CA VAL A 131 -14.40 -3.02 -15.20
C VAL A 131 -15.73 -2.26 -15.17
N LEU A 132 -16.02 -1.57 -14.06
CA LEU A 132 -17.25 -0.78 -13.91
C LEU A 132 -17.27 0.43 -14.84
N ASN A 133 -16.13 1.12 -15.03
CA ASN A 133 -16.05 2.22 -15.97
C ASN A 133 -16.26 1.73 -17.41
N ALA A 134 -15.64 0.62 -17.80
CA ALA A 134 -15.79 0.03 -19.13
C ALA A 134 -17.22 -0.47 -19.44
N THR A 135 -18.00 -0.83 -18.42
CA THR A 135 -19.35 -1.41 -18.59
C THR A 135 -20.49 -0.43 -18.30
N VAL A 136 -20.30 0.51 -17.37
CA VAL A 136 -21.35 1.40 -16.83
C VAL A 136 -20.98 2.89 -16.99
N GLY A 137 -19.72 3.23 -17.31
CA GLY A 137 -19.26 4.62 -17.49
C GLY A 137 -19.12 5.43 -16.19
N TRP A 138 -19.02 4.75 -15.05
CA TRP A 138 -18.88 5.38 -13.73
C TRP A 138 -17.42 5.76 -13.42
N TRP A 139 -16.92 6.77 -14.12
CA TRP A 139 -15.55 7.26 -14.00
C TRP A 139 -15.15 7.71 -12.58
N TRP A 140 -16.09 8.19 -11.76
CA TRP A 140 -15.82 8.70 -10.41
C TRP A 140 -15.74 7.62 -9.33
N ALA A 141 -16.23 6.41 -9.61
CA ALA A 141 -16.33 5.35 -8.59
C ALA A 141 -14.94 4.90 -8.10
N ASP A 142 -13.98 4.83 -9.02
CA ASP A 142 -12.61 4.40 -8.77
C ASP A 142 -11.84 5.37 -7.84
N PRO A 143 -11.70 6.68 -8.18
CA PRO A 143 -11.00 7.62 -7.30
C PRO A 143 -11.69 7.82 -5.94
N VAL A 144 -13.03 7.69 -5.86
CA VAL A 144 -13.73 7.75 -4.56
C VAL A 144 -13.40 6.55 -3.68
N ALA A 145 -13.33 5.35 -4.25
CA ALA A 145 -12.96 4.16 -3.51
C ALA A 145 -11.48 4.19 -3.09
N ALA A 146 -10.58 4.70 -3.95
CA ALA A 146 -9.18 4.91 -3.64
C ALA A 146 -8.98 5.90 -2.47
N LEU A 147 -9.77 6.98 -2.39
CA LEU A 147 -9.79 7.89 -1.23
C LEU A 147 -10.22 7.18 0.06
N GLY A 148 -11.16 6.24 -0.02
CA GLY A 148 -11.55 5.40 1.12
C GLY A 148 -10.38 4.56 1.66
N ILE A 149 -9.55 4.00 0.77
CA ILE A 149 -8.34 3.28 1.17
C ILE A 149 -7.25 4.23 1.69
N ALA A 150 -7.08 5.41 1.08
CA ALA A 150 -6.16 6.42 1.62
C ALA A 150 -6.51 6.80 3.06
N TRP A 151 -7.80 6.92 3.38
CA TRP A 151 -8.25 7.13 4.76
C TRP A 151 -7.89 5.95 5.68
N LEU A 152 -8.06 4.71 5.21
CA LEU A 152 -7.66 3.53 5.97
C LEU A 152 -6.14 3.49 6.21
N ALA A 153 -5.33 3.82 5.20
CA ALA A 153 -3.88 3.95 5.33
C ALA A 153 -3.49 5.02 6.36
N LEU A 154 -4.18 6.17 6.39
CA LEU A 154 -3.95 7.18 7.44
C LEU A 154 -4.27 6.64 8.83
N ARG A 155 -5.33 5.84 8.97
CA ARG A 155 -5.70 5.21 10.24
C ARG A 155 -4.63 4.21 10.70
N GLU A 156 -4.21 3.31 9.83
CA GLU A 156 -3.16 2.32 10.12
C GLU A 156 -1.81 3.00 10.43
N GLY A 157 -1.46 4.04 9.67
CA GLY A 157 -0.25 4.85 9.94
C GLY A 157 -0.31 5.55 11.30
N ARG A 158 -1.48 6.04 11.71
CA ARG A 158 -1.67 6.60 13.07
C ARG A 158 -1.55 5.54 14.14
N GLU A 159 -2.10 4.35 13.93
CA GLU A 159 -2.02 3.23 14.88
C GLU A 159 -0.57 2.74 15.05
N ALA A 160 0.16 2.58 13.95
CA ALA A 160 1.59 2.26 13.96
C ALA A 160 2.43 3.38 14.62
N TRP A 161 2.05 4.65 14.44
CA TRP A 161 2.70 5.78 15.11
C TRP A 161 2.34 5.87 16.61
N SER A 162 1.09 5.54 16.97
CA SER A 162 0.55 5.70 18.33
C SER A 162 0.81 4.54 19.26
N GLY A 163 1.43 3.44 18.80
CA GLY A 163 2.02 2.40 19.67
C GLY A 163 3.03 2.93 20.70
N GLU A 164 3.22 4.25 20.73
CA GLU A 164 3.94 5.10 21.68
C GLU A 164 3.23 5.34 23.04
N HIS A 165 1.98 4.90 23.28
CA HIS A 165 1.22 5.30 24.48
C HIS A 165 0.45 4.19 25.24
N ASP A 166 0.95 2.95 25.29
CA ASP A 166 0.37 1.92 26.20
C ASP A 166 1.28 1.59 27.40
N ASP A 167 2.39 2.31 27.60
CA ASP A 167 3.35 2.06 28.68
C ASP A 167 3.64 3.32 29.54
N GLU A 168 2.61 3.95 30.10
CA GLU A 168 2.73 4.88 31.24
C GLU A 168 1.90 4.42 32.45
#